data_AF-A0A2M9R7T3-F1
#
_entry.id   AF-A0A2M9R7T3-F1
#
_cell.length_a   1.000
_cell.length_b   1.000
_cell.length_c   1.000
_cell.angle_alpha   90.00
_cell.angle_beta   90.00
_cell.angle_gamma   90.00
#
_symmetry.space_group_name_H-M   'P 1'
#
loop_
_entity.id
_entity.type
_entity.pdbx_description
1 polymer ?
#
loop_
_entity_poly.entity_id
_entity_poly.type
_entity_poly.pdbx_seq_one_letter_code
_entity_poly.pdbx_strand_id
1 'polypeptide(L)'
;MNKILNFLLGLVIALLLAYIFGSLIMSYWLKMSVLESMQAFKINHVWGKALSMGAIPNILLFYILLNRDNYMAARGVIFSFVFIALFVFW
;
A
#
# COMPACT_ATOMS: atom_id res chain seq x y z
N MET A 1 4.93 -10.70 -21.71
CA MET A 1 5.19 -10.63 -20.25
C MET A 1 4.28 -11.63 -19.54
N ASN A 2 4.81 -12.46 -18.63
CA ASN A 2 4.02 -13.52 -17.98
C ASN A 2 2.88 -12.90 -17.14
N LYS A 3 1.65 -13.41 -17.30
CA LYS A 3 0.45 -12.92 -16.58
C LYS A 3 0.65 -12.90 -15.06
N ILE A 4 1.30 -13.92 -14.53
CA ILE A 4 1.65 -14.07 -13.10
C ILE A 4 2.62 -12.97 -12.65
N LEU A 5 3.59 -12.62 -13.51
CA LEU A 5 4.60 -11.61 -13.20
C LEU A 5 3.97 -10.22 -13.14
N ASN A 6 3.01 -9.92 -14.04
CA ASN A 6 2.25 -8.68 -14.00
C ASN A 6 1.39 -8.58 -12.72
N PHE A 7 0.77 -9.69 -12.31
CA PHE A 7 0.01 -9.75 -11.07
C PHE A 7 0.90 -9.47 -9.84
N LEU A 8 2.04 -10.16 -9.73
CA LEU A 8 3.01 -9.96 -8.65
C LEU A 8 3.53 -8.52 -8.62
N LEU A 9 3.82 -7.93 -9.78
CA LEU A 9 4.23 -6.53 -9.87
C LEU A 9 3.16 -5.59 -9.34
N GLY A 10 1.90 -5.77 -9.75
CA GLY A 10 0.80 -4.94 -9.24
C GLY A 10 0.62 -5.05 -7.72
N LEU A 11 0.75 -6.25 -7.17
CA LEU A 11 0.70 -6.51 -5.73
C LEU A 11 1.84 -5.80 -5.00
N VAL A 12 3.09 -6.02 -5.43
CA VAL A 12 4.27 -5.45 -4.76
C VAL A 12 4.27 -3.93 -4.85
N ILE A 13 3.93 -3.36 -6.01
CA ILE A 13 3.85 -1.90 -6.18
C ILE A 13 2.79 -1.32 -5.24
N ALA A 14 1.62 -1.94 -5.13
CA ALA A 14 0.56 -1.46 -4.25
C ALA A 14 0.92 -1.56 -2.76
N LEU A 15 1.64 -2.60 -2.34
CA LEU A 15 2.15 -2.70 -0.97
C LEU A 15 3.20 -1.64 -0.66
N LEU A 16 4.14 -1.39 -1.59
CA LEU A 16 5.15 -0.35 -1.45
C LEU A 16 4.52 1.05 -1.42
N LEU A 17 3.53 1.30 -2.29
CA LEU A 17 2.78 2.53 -2.31
C LEU A 17 2.07 2.75 -0.97
N ALA A 18 1.43 1.71 -0.43
CA ALA A 18 0.77 1.77 0.87
C ALA A 18 1.74 2.06 2.02
N TYR A 19 2.93 1.48 2.00
CA TYR A 19 3.95 1.75 3.02
C TYR A 19 4.46 3.19 2.95
N ILE A 20 4.76 3.69 1.75
CA ILE A 20 5.29 5.06 1.54
C ILE A 20 4.23 6.11 1.87
N PHE A 21 3.01 5.97 1.35
CA PHE A 21 1.95 6.92 1.65
C PHE A 21 1.50 6.82 3.10
N GLY A 22 1.49 5.62 3.68
CA GLY A 22 1.22 5.43 5.11
C GLY A 22 2.21 6.20 5.99
N SER A 23 3.51 6.16 5.67
CA SER A 23 4.53 6.94 6.40
C SER A 23 4.45 8.44 6.16
N LEU A 24 4.15 8.87 4.93
CA LEU A 24 3.94 10.29 4.64
C LEU A 24 2.72 10.86 5.38
N ILE A 25 1.60 10.12 5.37
CA ILE A 25 0.38 10.52 6.08
C ILE A 25 0.67 10.58 7.58
N MET A 26 1.32 9.56 8.15
CA MET A 26 1.67 9.56 9.58
C MET A 26 2.64 10.69 9.95
N SER A 27 3.66 10.96 9.14
CA SER A 27 4.57 12.09 9.35
C SER A 27 3.81 13.42 9.39
N TYR A 28 2.85 13.61 8.48
CA TYR A 28 2.01 14.81 8.44
C TYR A 28 1.12 14.94 9.70
N TRP A 29 0.49 13.84 10.12
CA TRP A 29 -0.40 13.84 11.29
C TRP A 29 0.34 13.98 12.62
N LEU A 30 1.48 13.29 12.78
CA LEU A 30 2.26 13.31 14.03
C LEU A 30 3.24 14.48 14.10
N LYS A 31 3.39 15.29 13.03
CA LYS A 31 4.41 16.36 12.91
C LYS A 31 5.84 15.86 13.20
N MET A 32 6.10 14.59 12.92
CA MET A 32 7.40 13.95 13.10
C MET A 32 8.11 13.85 11.75
N SER A 33 9.43 13.69 11.77
CA SER A 33 10.18 13.45 10.54
C SER A 33 9.72 12.15 9.85
N VAL A 34 9.90 12.06 8.53
CA VAL A 34 9.57 10.83 7.76
C VAL A 34 10.36 9.62 8.30
N LEU A 35 11.59 9.85 8.76
CA LEU A 35 12.42 8.81 9.35
C LEU A 35 11.86 8.31 10.69
N GLU A 36 11.43 9.23 11.56
CA GLU A 36 10.82 8.88 12.85
C GLU A 36 9.46 8.24 12.68
N SER A 37 8.66 8.64 11.69
CA SER A 37 7.37 7.97 11.40
C SER A 37 7.59 6.56 10.87
N MET A 38 8.62 6.31 10.03
CA MET A 38 9.04 4.96 9.64
C MET A 38 9.58 4.13 10.83
N GLN A 39 10.17 4.76 11.84
CA GLN A 39 10.55 4.08 13.08
C GLN A 39 9.34 3.86 14.01
N ALA A 40 8.38 4.78 14.00
CA ALA A 40 7.13 4.69 14.75
C ALA A 40 6.22 3.60 14.20
N PHE A 41 6.35 3.27 12.90
CA PHE A 41 5.84 2.01 12.38
C PHE A 41 6.31 0.89 13.30
N LYS A 42 7.61 0.66 13.48
CA LYS A 42 8.20 -0.43 14.32
C LYS A 42 7.59 -0.61 15.74
N ILE A 43 6.91 0.39 16.30
CA ILE A 43 6.15 0.29 17.54
C ILE A 43 4.78 -0.36 17.22
N ASN A 44 4.62 -1.61 17.65
CA ASN A 44 3.59 -2.58 17.24
C ASN A 44 2.11 -2.13 17.22
N HIS A 45 1.73 -0.94 17.69
CA HIS A 45 0.32 -0.52 17.79
C HIS A 45 -0.19 0.36 16.64
N VAL A 46 0.69 0.85 15.76
CA VAL A 46 0.29 1.85 14.73
C VAL A 46 0.51 1.39 13.29
N TRP A 47 1.21 0.27 13.07
CA TRP A 47 1.46 -0.30 11.73
C TRP A 47 0.18 -0.50 10.91
N GLY A 48 -0.81 -1.22 11.46
CA GLY A 48 -2.03 -1.55 10.73
C GLY A 48 -2.83 -0.30 10.34
N LYS A 49 -2.93 0.67 11.27
CA LYS A 49 -3.60 1.95 11.00
C LYS A 49 -2.88 2.75 9.91
N ALA A 50 -1.56 2.81 9.98
CA ALA A 50 -0.77 3.54 8.99
C ALA A 50 -0.81 2.88 7.60
N LEU A 51 -0.73 1.55 7.52
CA LEU A 51 -0.86 0.81 6.25
C LEU A 51 -2.25 0.92 5.62
N SER A 52 -3.31 0.88 6.43
CA SER A 52 -4.68 1.04 5.91
C SER A 52 -4.92 2.45 5.38
N MET A 53 -4.44 3.50 6.06
CA MET A 53 -4.48 4.87 5.54
C MET A 53 -3.62 5.02 4.28
N GLY A 54 -2.44 4.38 4.27
CA GLY A 54 -1.56 4.33 3.12
C GLY A 54 -2.15 3.60 1.91
N ALA A 55 -3.12 2.71 2.10
CA ALA A 55 -3.77 1.99 1.01
C ALA A 55 -4.77 2.85 0.19
N ILE A 56 -5.18 4.03 0.67
CA ILE A 56 -6.14 4.90 -0.03
C ILE A 56 -5.69 5.23 -1.47
N PRO A 57 -4.42 5.64 -1.73
CA PRO A 57 -3.92 5.92 -3.07
C PRO A 57 -3.80 4.66 -3.95
N ASN A 58 -3.89 3.45 -3.40
CA ASN A 58 -3.93 2.22 -4.21
C ASN A 58 -5.19 2.17 -5.08
N ILE A 59 -6.28 2.85 -4.69
CA ILE A 59 -7.49 2.97 -5.53
C ILE A 59 -7.18 3.77 -6.80
N LEU A 60 -6.40 4.85 -6.67
CA LEU A 60 -5.95 5.65 -7.81
C LEU A 60 -4.99 4.85 -8.70
N LEU A 61 -4.04 4.13 -8.11
CA LEU A 61 -3.14 3.23 -8.84
C LEU A 61 -3.91 2.15 -9.61
N PHE A 62 -4.93 1.55 -8.98
CA PHE A 62 -5.82 0.59 -9.62
C PHE A 62 -6.51 1.18 -10.85
N TYR A 63 -7.06 2.39 -10.73
CA TYR A 63 -7.71 3.09 -11.84
C TYR A 63 -6.75 3.39 -13.00
N ILE A 64 -5.53 3.84 -12.70
CA ILE A 64 -4.49 4.11 -13.72
C ILE A 64 -4.10 2.82 -14.46
N LEU A 65 -3.95 1.71 -13.74
CA LEU A 65 -3.61 0.40 -14.33
C LEU A 65 -4.74 -0.14 -15.21
N LEU A 66 -5.99 0.09 -14.82
CA LEU A 66 -7.17 -0.29 -15.60
C LEU A 66 -7.23 0.48 -16.92
N ASN A 67 -6.98 1.79 -16.89
CA ASN A 67 -6.99 2.65 -18.08
C ASN A 67 -5.81 2.40 -19.04
N ARG A 68 -4.81 1.59 -18.62
CA ARG A 68 -3.67 1.16 -19.43
C ARG A 68 -3.77 -0.30 -19.90
N ASP A 69 -4.96 -0.90 -19.84
CA ASP A 69 -5.22 -2.30 -20.20
C ASP A 69 -4.37 -3.33 -19.41
N ASN A 70 -3.81 -2.93 -18.27
CA ASN A 70 -2.96 -3.78 -17.42
C ASN A 70 -3.79 -4.53 -16.37
N TYR A 71 -4.80 -5.27 -16.83
CA TYR A 71 -5.80 -5.94 -15.98
C TYR A 71 -5.18 -6.91 -14.96
N MET A 72 -4.12 -7.63 -15.31
CA MET A 72 -3.46 -8.58 -14.38
C MET A 72 -2.78 -7.86 -13.22
N ALA A 73 -2.11 -6.74 -13.49
CA ALA A 73 -1.49 -5.92 -12.45
C ALA A 73 -2.56 -5.21 -11.61
N ALA A 74 -3.65 -4.71 -12.23
CA ALA A 74 -4.79 -4.14 -11.50
C ALA A 74 -5.41 -5.16 -10.51
N ARG A 75 -5.53 -6.44 -10.90
CA ARG A 75 -5.94 -7.52 -9.99
C ARG A 75 -4.96 -7.72 -8.82
N GLY A 76 -3.65 -7.58 -9.07
CA GLY A 76 -2.63 -7.59 -8.03
C GLY A 76 -2.80 -6.45 -7.02
N VAL A 77 -3.15 -5.25 -7.50
CA VAL A 77 -3.47 -4.11 -6.63
C VAL A 77 -4.69 -4.40 -5.75
N ILE A 78 -5.76 -4.98 -6.30
CA ILE A 78 -6.92 -5.38 -5.50
C ILE A 78 -6.51 -6.38 -4.41
N PHE A 79 -5.71 -7.39 -4.78
CA PHE A 79 -5.26 -8.41 -3.83
C PHE A 79 -4.42 -7.81 -2.69
N SER A 80 -3.68 -6.73 -2.93
CA SER A 80 -2.96 -6.01 -1.87
C SER A 80 -3.90 -5.48 -0.77
N PHE A 81 -5.13 -5.07 -1.09
CA PHE A 81 -6.09 -4.64 -0.06
C PHE A 81 -6.50 -5.79 0.85
N VAL A 82 -6.69 -6.99 0.30
CA VAL A 82 -6.99 -8.19 1.09
C VAL A 82 -5.82 -8.51 2.01
N PHE A 83 -4.59 -8.43 1.49
CA PHE A 83 -3.38 -8.69 2.26
C PHE A 83 -3.18 -7.68 3.40
N ILE A 84 -3.39 -6.38 3.11
CA ILE A 84 -3.34 -5.32 4.11
C ILE A 84 -4.45 -5.51 5.15
N ALA A 85 -5.68 -5.83 4.74
CA ALA A 85 -6.78 -6.07 5.67
C ALA A 85 -6.46 -7.22 6.64
N LEU A 86 -5.95 -8.35 6.14
CA LEU A 86 -5.51 -9.47 6.98
C LEU A 86 -4.42 -9.04 7.98
N PHE A 87 -3.50 -8.18 7.56
CA PHE A 87 -2.45 -7.64 8.42
C PHE A 87 -2.97 -6.62 9.45
N VAL A 88 -4.07 -5.93 9.18
CA VAL A 88 -4.69 -4.98 10.13
C VAL A 88 -5.48 -5.70 11.22
N PHE A 89 -6.07 -6.85 10.90
CA PHE A 89 -6.86 -7.65 11.84
C PHE A 89 -6.01 -8.48 12.83
N TRP A 90 -4.72 -8.64 12.56
CA TRP A 90 -3.77 -9.39 13.39
C TRP A 90 -2.82 -8.44 14.14
#